data_AF-A0A2J6X610-F1
#
_entry.id   AF-A0A2J6X610-F1
#
_cell.length_a   1.000
_cell.length_b   1.000
_cell.length_c   1.000
_cell.angle_alpha   90.00
_cell.angle_beta   90.00
_cell.angle_gamma   90.00
#
_symmetry.space_group_name_H-M   'P 1'
#
loop_
_entity.id
_entity.type
_entity.pdbx_description
1 polymer ?
#
loop_
_entity_poly.entity_id
_entity_poly.type
_entity_poly.pdbx_seq_one_letter_code
_entity_poly.pdbx_strand_id
1 'polypeptide(L)'
;MYSDIGGEIEYVSLESVFNSRIEEEFIDKEAEEIRKIYSFGENMDEARLKKVAKLSLTFEKMVNDSKFDAMAIRCWPEFASVYGISPCAAMSKFMVKHIPIACEGDIEGSLGMMAYKSIGCNEVFLADVSQIIDENDLLLWHCGVAPYNTWDGKSEKTLDTYFANGHGVTVGFVLKTGPVTIMRVDYARGKWRIFLQEGEVVPMEKELKGTYARVKVKSSIDVVEKLIKNGFAHHVVLGYGNYSEVIKELAKIKNWEVVE
;
A
#
# COMPACT_ATOMS: atom_id res chain seq x y z
N MET A 1 12.14 15.23 -10.15
CA MET A 1 10.72 14.82 -10.29
C MET A 1 10.05 15.52 -11.47
N TYR A 2 9.77 16.82 -11.41
CA TYR A 2 9.09 17.52 -12.54
C TYR A 2 9.83 17.39 -13.88
N SER A 3 11.15 17.63 -13.93
CA SER A 3 11.95 17.51 -15.15
C SER A 3 11.96 16.10 -15.74
N ASP A 4 11.97 15.08 -14.87
CA ASP A 4 12.24 13.70 -15.28
C ASP A 4 10.97 12.93 -15.56
N ILE A 5 9.89 13.18 -14.80
CA ILE A 5 8.64 12.42 -14.86
C ILE A 5 7.40 13.29 -15.02
N GLY A 6 7.54 14.62 -15.06
CA GLY A 6 6.41 15.55 -15.16
C GLY A 6 5.55 15.63 -13.89
N GLY A 7 5.99 15.01 -12.80
CA GLY A 7 5.28 14.99 -11.52
C GLY A 7 5.57 16.21 -10.67
N GLU A 8 4.53 16.73 -10.01
CA GLU A 8 4.60 17.77 -8.99
C GLU A 8 4.28 17.17 -7.62
N ILE A 9 4.98 17.63 -6.58
CA ILE A 9 4.73 17.22 -5.19
C ILE A 9 4.12 18.39 -4.46
N GLU A 10 2.86 18.25 -4.04
CA GLU A 10 2.22 19.17 -3.13
C GLU A 10 2.34 18.64 -1.69
N TYR A 11 2.86 19.47 -0.80
CA TYR A 11 2.97 19.12 0.62
C TYR A 11 1.71 19.56 1.37
N VAL A 12 0.94 18.58 1.85
CA VAL A 12 -0.22 18.82 2.71
C VAL A 12 0.16 18.51 4.16
N SER A 13 -0.16 19.43 5.07
CA SER A 13 0.10 19.22 6.49
C SER A 13 -0.84 18.15 7.06
N LEU A 14 -0.33 17.31 7.98
CA LEU A 14 -1.17 16.36 8.71
C LEU A 14 -2.24 17.07 9.56
N GLU A 15 -2.00 18.32 9.97
CA GLU A 15 -2.99 19.13 10.66
C GLU A 15 -4.24 19.36 9.80
N SER A 16 -4.08 19.65 8.50
CA SER A 16 -5.21 19.79 7.57
C SER A 16 -6.00 18.48 7.45
N VAL A 17 -5.31 17.33 7.49
CA VAL A 17 -5.96 16.01 7.49
C VAL A 17 -6.75 15.78 8.78
N PHE A 18 -6.13 16.04 9.94
CA PHE A 18 -6.76 15.79 11.25
C PHE A 18 -7.96 16.71 11.50
N ASN A 19 -7.85 17.97 11.06
CA ASN A 19 -8.86 19.00 11.23
C ASN A 19 -9.91 19.03 10.10
N SER A 20 -9.81 18.14 9.11
CA SER A 20 -10.81 18.00 8.07
C SER A 20 -12.21 17.81 8.68
N ARG A 21 -13.19 18.55 8.15
CA ARG A 21 -14.59 18.50 8.59
C ARG A 21 -15.37 17.62 7.64
N ILE A 22 -15.96 16.55 8.21
CA ILE A 22 -16.87 15.64 7.55
C ILE A 22 -18.14 15.61 8.42
N GLU A 23 -19.31 15.68 7.79
CA GLU A 23 -20.58 15.65 8.52
C GLU A 23 -20.80 14.27 9.16
N GLU A 24 -21.37 14.25 10.38
CA GLU A 24 -21.50 13.03 11.19
C GLU A 24 -22.30 11.93 10.47
N GLU A 25 -23.33 12.29 9.70
CA GLU A 25 -24.13 11.34 8.92
C GLU A 25 -23.28 10.52 7.94
N PHE A 26 -22.29 11.15 7.28
CA PHE A 26 -21.39 10.45 6.37
C PHE A 26 -20.41 9.56 7.13
N ILE A 27 -19.92 10.01 8.29
CA ILE A 27 -19.03 9.22 9.15
C ILE A 27 -19.74 7.95 9.62
N ASP A 28 -20.99 8.08 10.10
CA ASP A 28 -21.80 6.95 10.55
C ASP A 28 -22.04 5.95 9.41
N LYS A 29 -22.42 6.45 8.23
CA LYS A 29 -22.64 5.60 7.05
C LYS A 29 -21.36 4.85 6.63
N GLU A 30 -20.22 5.51 6.59
CA GLU A 30 -18.94 4.88 6.24
C GLU A 30 -18.49 3.88 7.32
N ALA A 31 -18.76 4.16 8.61
CA ALA A 31 -18.51 3.22 9.70
C ALA A 31 -19.35 1.94 9.56
N GLU A 32 -20.62 2.04 9.18
CA GLU A 32 -21.46 0.88 8.86
C GLU A 32 -20.90 0.06 7.70
N GLU A 33 -20.40 0.71 6.65
CA GLU A 33 -19.78 0.01 5.52
C GLU A 33 -18.48 -0.70 5.95
N ILE A 34 -17.63 -0.08 6.76
CA ILE A 34 -16.42 -0.70 7.30
C ILE A 34 -16.79 -1.91 8.17
N ARG A 35 -17.85 -1.83 8.97
CA ARG A 35 -18.34 -2.94 9.81
C ARG A 35 -18.81 -4.15 9.01
N LYS A 36 -19.28 -3.96 7.79
CA LYS A 36 -19.63 -5.06 6.87
C LYS A 36 -18.39 -5.71 6.23
N ILE A 37 -17.27 -5.01 6.18
CA ILE A 37 -16.04 -5.46 5.50
C ILE A 37 -15.12 -6.22 6.45
N TYR A 38 -14.96 -5.72 7.67
CA TYR A 38 -13.97 -6.23 8.61
C TYR A 38 -14.61 -6.72 9.91
N SER A 39 -14.03 -7.77 10.48
CA SER A 39 -14.18 -8.09 11.88
C SER A 39 -13.17 -7.32 12.73
N PHE A 40 -13.45 -7.24 14.03
CA PHE A 40 -12.78 -6.33 14.93
C PHE A 40 -12.08 -7.10 16.07
N GLY A 41 -10.84 -6.73 16.37
CA GLY A 41 -10.18 -7.16 17.59
C GLY A 41 -10.81 -6.53 18.84
N GLU A 42 -10.52 -7.11 20.01
CA GLU A 42 -11.13 -6.76 21.31
C GLU A 42 -11.10 -5.25 21.65
N ASN A 43 -10.05 -4.54 21.24
CA ASN A 43 -9.84 -3.12 21.56
C ASN A 43 -10.38 -2.17 20.49
N MET A 44 -11.07 -2.65 19.47
CA MET A 44 -11.63 -1.79 18.43
C MET A 44 -13.02 -1.30 18.84
N ASP A 45 -13.11 -0.04 19.28
CA ASP A 45 -14.35 0.59 19.72
C ASP A 45 -14.98 1.48 18.63
N GLU A 46 -16.20 1.95 18.90
CA GLU A 46 -16.95 2.82 17.99
C GLU A 46 -16.23 4.14 17.70
N ALA A 47 -15.52 4.69 18.69
CA ALA A 47 -14.78 5.95 18.51
C ALA A 47 -13.62 5.78 17.53
N ARG A 48 -12.88 4.67 17.62
CA ARG A 48 -11.82 4.30 16.67
C ARG A 48 -12.42 4.03 15.29
N LEU A 49 -13.57 3.36 15.21
CA LEU A 49 -14.21 3.03 13.93
C LEU A 49 -14.63 4.32 13.20
N LYS A 50 -15.25 5.26 13.92
CA LYS A 50 -15.59 6.58 13.40
C LYS A 50 -14.36 7.38 12.96
N LYS A 51 -13.23 7.25 13.66
CA LYS A 51 -11.96 7.87 13.21
C LYS A 51 -11.44 7.26 11.91
N VAL A 52 -11.56 5.95 11.71
CA VAL A 52 -11.21 5.28 10.44
C VAL A 52 -12.11 5.78 9.31
N ALA A 53 -13.43 5.78 9.54
CA ALA A 53 -14.43 6.27 8.59
C ALA A 53 -14.19 7.73 8.19
N LYS A 54 -14.03 8.62 9.18
CA LYS A 54 -13.70 10.04 8.95
C LYS A 54 -12.44 10.21 8.10
N LEU A 55 -11.41 9.40 8.36
CA LEU A 55 -10.14 9.50 7.65
C LEU A 55 -10.25 9.00 6.20
N SER A 56 -10.96 7.90 5.96
CA SER A 56 -11.29 7.40 4.62
C SER A 56 -11.99 8.48 3.78
N LEU A 57 -13.02 9.11 4.35
CA LEU A 57 -13.77 10.21 3.71
C LEU A 57 -12.92 11.47 3.54
N THR A 58 -11.97 11.73 4.44
CA THR A 58 -11.04 12.86 4.31
C THR A 58 -10.11 12.66 3.12
N PHE A 59 -9.56 11.45 2.92
CA PHE A 59 -8.76 11.14 1.74
C PHE A 59 -9.56 11.32 0.44
N GLU A 60 -10.81 10.86 0.43
CA GLU A 60 -11.72 11.08 -0.71
C GLU A 60 -11.96 12.58 -0.96
N LYS A 61 -12.26 13.35 0.08
CA LYS A 61 -12.44 14.80 -0.03
C LYS A 61 -11.19 15.48 -0.59
N MET A 62 -10.01 15.15 -0.10
CA MET A 62 -8.75 15.74 -0.55
C MET A 62 -8.50 15.49 -2.04
N VAL A 63 -8.76 14.27 -2.51
CA VAL A 63 -8.57 13.96 -3.94
C VAL A 63 -9.61 14.68 -4.80
N ASN A 64 -10.85 14.82 -4.34
CA ASN A 64 -11.87 15.56 -5.09
C ASN A 64 -11.58 17.07 -5.15
N ASP A 65 -11.06 17.66 -4.07
CA ASP A 65 -10.79 19.10 -3.98
C ASP A 65 -9.50 19.48 -4.74
N SER A 66 -8.42 18.70 -4.57
CA SER A 66 -7.08 19.02 -5.09
C SER A 66 -6.66 18.22 -6.33
N LYS A 67 -7.45 17.22 -6.76
CA LYS A 67 -7.20 16.37 -7.94
C LYS A 67 -5.87 15.60 -7.89
N PHE A 68 -5.47 15.13 -6.72
CA PHE A 68 -4.26 14.32 -6.57
C PHE A 68 -4.38 12.97 -7.30
N ASP A 69 -3.38 12.60 -8.09
CA ASP A 69 -3.31 11.29 -8.77
C ASP A 69 -2.90 10.15 -7.85
N ALA A 70 -2.09 10.47 -6.83
CA ALA A 70 -1.59 9.58 -5.80
C ALA A 70 -1.25 10.38 -4.53
N MET A 71 -1.15 9.70 -3.39
CA MET A 71 -0.74 10.27 -2.11
C MET A 71 0.37 9.42 -1.47
N ALA A 72 1.21 10.03 -0.63
CA ALA A 72 2.16 9.33 0.22
C ALA A 72 2.03 9.89 1.65
N ILE A 73 1.62 9.06 2.59
CA ILE A 73 1.24 9.52 3.93
C ILE A 73 2.31 9.20 4.95
N ARG A 74 2.81 10.23 5.65
CA ARG A 74 3.63 10.02 6.85
C ARG A 74 2.71 9.50 7.96
N CYS A 75 2.58 8.18 8.04
CA CYS A 75 1.61 7.50 8.89
C CYS A 75 2.04 7.38 10.37
N TRP A 76 3.29 7.67 10.70
CA TRP A 76 3.80 7.67 12.07
C TRP A 76 4.85 8.78 12.25
N PRO A 77 5.04 9.30 13.48
CA PRO A 77 4.33 8.96 14.72
C PRO A 77 3.01 9.72 14.96
N GLU A 78 2.72 10.80 14.23
CA GLU A 78 1.68 11.77 14.62
C GLU A 78 0.24 11.24 14.55
N PHE A 79 -0.02 10.26 13.70
CA PHE A 79 -1.34 9.60 13.66
C PHE A 79 -1.68 8.95 15.00
N ALA A 80 -0.72 8.29 15.64
CA ALA A 80 -0.96 7.67 16.95
C ALA A 80 -1.04 8.73 18.06
N SER A 81 -0.09 9.67 18.10
CA SER A 81 0.02 10.62 19.22
C SER A 81 -0.97 11.79 19.15
N VAL A 82 -1.42 12.18 17.95
CA VAL A 82 -2.31 13.34 17.74
C VAL A 82 -3.70 12.90 17.28
N TYR A 83 -3.80 12.12 16.20
CA TYR A 83 -5.10 11.68 15.68
C TYR A 83 -5.72 10.55 16.54
N GLY A 84 -4.88 9.73 17.17
CA GLY A 84 -5.24 8.66 18.09
C GLY A 84 -5.44 7.28 17.46
N ILE A 85 -5.27 7.14 16.13
CA ILE A 85 -5.22 5.86 15.42
C ILE A 85 -4.26 5.91 14.23
N SER A 86 -3.66 4.77 13.84
CA SER A 86 -2.93 4.67 12.57
C SER A 86 -3.87 4.68 11.35
N PRO A 87 -3.42 5.13 10.17
CA PRO A 87 -4.30 5.35 9.01
C PRO A 87 -4.59 4.09 8.19
N CYS A 88 -4.00 2.93 8.52
CA CYS A 88 -3.92 1.76 7.64
C CYS A 88 -5.30 1.28 7.16
N ALA A 89 -6.28 1.18 8.07
CA ALA A 89 -7.66 0.80 7.70
C ALA A 89 -8.35 1.80 6.79
N ALA A 90 -8.13 3.10 7.02
CA ALA A 90 -8.67 4.15 6.16
C ALA A 90 -8.04 4.08 4.76
N MET A 91 -6.73 3.83 4.68
CA MET A 91 -6.02 3.63 3.41
C MET A 91 -6.57 2.41 2.65
N SER A 92 -6.70 1.25 3.31
CA SER A 92 -7.26 0.02 2.71
C SER A 92 -8.67 0.23 2.16
N LYS A 93 -9.52 0.92 2.93
CA LYS A 93 -10.90 1.26 2.52
C LYS A 93 -10.92 2.24 1.35
N PHE A 94 -10.04 3.24 1.36
CA PHE A 94 -9.95 4.25 0.32
C PHE A 94 -9.43 3.71 -1.02
N MET A 95 -8.41 2.86 -1.00
CA MET A 95 -7.70 2.42 -2.22
C MET A 95 -8.57 1.64 -3.21
N VAL A 96 -9.72 1.10 -2.81
CA VAL A 96 -10.65 0.46 -3.77
C VAL A 96 -11.24 1.43 -4.80
N LYS A 97 -11.09 2.74 -4.58
CA LYS A 97 -11.41 3.79 -5.55
C LYS A 97 -10.33 3.95 -6.63
N HIS A 98 -9.30 3.11 -6.61
CA HIS A 98 -8.18 3.09 -7.57
C HIS A 98 -7.35 4.38 -7.56
N ILE A 99 -7.17 4.95 -6.37
CA ILE A 99 -6.28 6.09 -6.14
C ILE A 99 -5.20 5.63 -5.17
N PRO A 100 -3.94 5.52 -5.63
CA PRO A 100 -2.84 5.09 -4.79
C PRO A 100 -2.64 5.98 -3.57
N ILE A 101 -2.46 5.36 -2.41
CA ILE A 101 -1.94 6.02 -1.22
C ILE A 101 -0.86 5.14 -0.60
N ALA A 102 0.39 5.59 -0.66
CA ALA A 102 1.55 4.88 -0.12
C ALA A 102 1.73 5.17 1.37
N CYS A 103 2.23 4.19 2.11
CA CYS A 103 2.56 4.34 3.53
C CYS A 103 3.86 5.12 3.74
N GLU A 104 4.11 5.51 4.98
CA GLU A 104 5.41 5.99 5.48
C GLU A 104 6.04 7.18 4.72
N GLY A 105 5.22 7.94 3.99
CA GLY A 105 5.68 9.04 3.15
C GLY A 105 6.48 8.56 1.94
N ASP A 106 6.31 7.29 1.53
CA ASP A 106 7.04 6.68 0.41
C ASP A 106 6.56 7.21 -0.95
N ILE A 107 7.17 8.32 -1.37
CA ILE A 107 6.85 8.99 -2.63
C ILE A 107 7.18 8.07 -3.81
N GLU A 108 8.34 7.43 -3.84
CA GLU A 108 8.69 6.53 -4.95
C GLU A 108 7.83 5.26 -4.99
N GLY A 109 7.41 4.75 -3.83
CA GLY A 109 6.39 3.70 -3.75
C GLY A 109 5.06 4.16 -4.36
N SER A 110 4.63 5.38 -4.04
CA SER A 110 3.42 5.97 -4.64
C SER A 110 3.53 6.13 -6.16
N LEU A 111 4.72 6.48 -6.68
CA LEU A 111 4.99 6.54 -8.12
C LEU A 111 4.90 5.16 -8.77
N GLY A 112 5.40 4.11 -8.11
CA GLY A 112 5.25 2.73 -8.59
C GLY A 112 3.79 2.30 -8.66
N MET A 113 2.99 2.60 -7.64
CA MET A 113 1.55 2.33 -7.62
C MET A 113 0.81 3.14 -8.70
N MET A 114 1.19 4.40 -8.92
CA MET A 114 0.63 5.25 -9.96
C MET A 114 0.97 4.73 -11.36
N ALA A 115 2.20 4.26 -11.59
CA ALA A 115 2.60 3.66 -12.86
C ALA A 115 1.75 2.42 -13.19
N TYR A 116 1.47 1.55 -12.19
CA TYR A 116 0.53 0.44 -12.36
C TYR A 116 -0.87 0.91 -12.75
N LYS A 117 -1.42 1.92 -12.06
CA LYS A 117 -2.72 2.51 -12.41
C LYS A 117 -2.73 3.01 -13.86
N SER A 118 -1.68 3.70 -14.29
CA SER A 118 -1.55 4.26 -15.65
C SER A 118 -1.54 3.20 -16.75
N ILE A 119 -1.07 1.98 -16.46
CA ILE A 119 -1.11 0.84 -17.41
C ILE A 119 -2.35 -0.04 -17.23
N GLY A 120 -3.34 0.40 -16.45
CA GLY A 120 -4.61 -0.29 -16.23
C GLY A 120 -4.61 -1.32 -15.10
N CYS A 121 -3.55 -1.38 -14.29
CA CYS A 121 -3.50 -2.22 -13.09
C CYS A 121 -4.02 -1.44 -11.88
N ASN A 122 -5.23 -1.77 -11.45
CA ASN A 122 -5.95 -1.09 -10.36
C ASN A 122 -5.86 -1.82 -9.02
N GLU A 123 -5.17 -2.96 -9.00
CA GLU A 123 -5.03 -3.86 -7.86
C GLU A 123 -3.56 -3.91 -7.46
N VAL A 124 -3.17 -2.96 -6.60
CA VAL A 124 -1.79 -2.75 -6.19
C VAL A 124 -1.63 -2.85 -4.68
N PHE A 125 -0.48 -3.35 -4.24
CA PHE A 125 -0.13 -3.50 -2.84
C PHE A 125 1.31 -3.01 -2.61
N LEU A 126 1.47 -1.98 -1.77
CA LEU A 126 2.79 -1.58 -1.28
C LEU A 126 3.18 -2.50 -0.13
N ALA A 127 4.34 -3.14 -0.23
CA ALA A 127 4.75 -4.20 0.68
C ALA A 127 6.24 -4.17 0.98
N ASP A 128 6.59 -4.65 2.16
CA ASP A 128 7.94 -5.10 2.49
C ASP A 128 8.19 -6.48 1.87
N VAL A 129 9.41 -6.70 1.38
CA VAL A 129 9.94 -8.07 1.24
C VAL A 129 10.33 -8.55 2.63
N SER A 130 9.36 -9.13 3.34
CA SER A 130 9.46 -9.38 4.78
C SER A 130 10.34 -10.59 5.09
N GLN A 131 10.13 -11.71 4.39
CA GLN A 131 10.80 -12.98 4.70
C GLN A 131 11.03 -13.82 3.45
N ILE A 132 12.05 -14.66 3.49
CA ILE A 132 12.19 -15.83 2.62
C ILE A 132 11.54 -17.00 3.36
N ILE A 133 10.45 -17.54 2.81
CA ILE A 133 9.75 -18.71 3.36
C ILE A 133 10.45 -19.99 2.90
N ASP A 134 10.84 -20.03 1.62
CA ASP A 134 11.50 -21.18 0.97
C ASP A 134 12.35 -20.70 -0.23
N GLU A 135 13.04 -21.60 -0.92
CA GLU A 135 13.90 -21.34 -2.09
C GLU A 135 13.22 -20.53 -3.20
N ASN A 136 11.90 -20.64 -3.32
CA ASN A 136 11.09 -20.00 -4.34
C ASN A 136 9.96 -19.16 -3.75
N ASP A 137 9.91 -18.95 -2.44
CA ASP A 137 8.77 -18.31 -1.78
C ASP A 137 9.21 -17.12 -0.93
N LEU A 138 8.62 -15.97 -1.22
CA LEU A 138 8.76 -14.73 -0.45
C LEU A 138 7.47 -14.44 0.32
N LEU A 139 7.59 -13.89 1.52
CA LEU A 139 6.49 -13.24 2.22
C LEU A 139 6.54 -11.74 1.92
N LEU A 140 5.55 -11.23 1.21
CA LEU A 140 5.32 -9.79 1.11
C LEU A 140 4.32 -9.36 2.18
N TRP A 141 4.63 -8.32 2.95
CA TRP A 141 3.81 -7.91 4.10
C TRP A 141 3.74 -6.39 4.23
N HIS A 142 2.63 -5.87 4.75
CA HIS A 142 2.52 -4.49 5.20
C HIS A 142 1.43 -4.37 6.27
N CYS A 143 1.42 -3.27 7.02
CA CYS A 143 0.40 -2.96 8.04
C CYS A 143 -1.04 -2.74 7.53
N GLY A 144 -1.32 -2.94 6.23
CA GLY A 144 -2.68 -2.85 5.68
C GLY A 144 -2.84 -1.95 4.45
N VAL A 145 -1.75 -1.57 3.77
CA VAL A 145 -1.77 -0.69 2.59
C VAL A 145 -2.10 -1.48 1.31
N ALA A 146 -3.17 -2.25 1.40
CA ALA A 146 -3.77 -3.03 0.33
C ALA A 146 -5.26 -2.69 0.23
N PRO A 147 -5.82 -2.55 -0.98
CA PRO A 147 -7.25 -2.35 -1.14
C PRO A 147 -7.98 -3.63 -0.73
N TYR A 148 -9.03 -3.54 0.09
CA TYR A 148 -9.66 -4.73 0.69
C TYR A 148 -10.29 -5.71 -0.32
N ASN A 149 -10.43 -5.31 -1.59
CA ASN A 149 -10.92 -6.16 -2.67
C ASN A 149 -9.83 -7.06 -3.28
N THR A 150 -8.56 -6.93 -2.88
CA THR A 150 -7.50 -7.90 -3.23
C THR A 150 -7.46 -9.10 -2.29
N TRP A 151 -8.47 -9.24 -1.44
CA TRP A 151 -8.68 -10.34 -0.50
C TRP A 151 -8.88 -11.70 -1.19
N ASP A 152 -8.35 -12.76 -0.59
CA ASP A 152 -8.40 -14.15 -1.10
C ASP A 152 -9.79 -14.81 -1.13
N GLY A 153 -10.81 -14.15 -0.59
CA GLY A 153 -12.17 -14.69 -0.53
C GLY A 153 -12.38 -15.70 0.60
N LYS A 154 -11.38 -15.97 1.44
CA LYS A 154 -11.40 -17.03 2.46
C LYS A 154 -10.96 -16.57 3.84
N SER A 155 -9.83 -15.88 3.92
CA SER A 155 -9.27 -15.40 5.18
C SER A 155 -10.20 -14.40 5.88
N GLU A 156 -10.14 -14.32 7.19
CA GLU A 156 -10.88 -13.25 7.89
C GLU A 156 -10.21 -11.90 7.61
N LYS A 157 -11.02 -10.87 7.33
CA LYS A 157 -10.55 -9.48 7.23
C LYS A 157 -10.64 -8.82 8.60
N THR A 158 -9.51 -8.58 9.27
CA THR A 158 -9.47 -8.08 10.65
C THR A 158 -8.99 -6.63 10.74
N LEU A 159 -9.46 -5.89 11.74
CA LEU A 159 -8.85 -4.65 12.23
C LEU A 159 -8.19 -4.88 13.60
N ASP A 160 -6.88 -4.67 13.67
CA ASP A 160 -6.05 -5.00 14.83
C ASP A 160 -5.34 -3.77 15.42
N THR A 161 -5.34 -3.66 16.75
CA THR A 161 -4.78 -2.48 17.46
C THR A 161 -3.38 -2.68 18.03
N TYR A 162 -2.67 -3.74 17.64
CA TYR A 162 -1.41 -4.15 18.30
C TYR A 162 -0.24 -3.18 18.06
N PHE A 163 -0.26 -2.42 16.97
CA PHE A 163 0.79 -1.48 16.59
C PHE A 163 0.69 -0.14 17.35
N ALA A 164 1.74 0.68 17.31
CA ALA A 164 1.77 2.06 17.84
C ALA A 164 1.21 2.20 19.27
N ASN A 165 1.65 1.33 20.19
CA ASN A 165 1.23 1.35 21.60
C ASN A 165 -0.29 1.26 21.80
N GLY A 166 -0.98 0.40 21.04
CA GLY A 166 -2.42 0.21 21.16
C GLY A 166 -3.27 1.14 20.28
N HIS A 167 -2.63 2.02 19.52
CA HIS A 167 -3.28 2.96 18.58
C HIS A 167 -3.23 2.47 17.12
N GLY A 168 -2.74 1.26 16.86
CA GLY A 168 -2.85 0.66 15.54
C GLY A 168 -4.32 0.52 15.12
N VAL A 169 -4.57 0.56 13.81
CA VAL A 169 -5.73 -0.06 13.18
C VAL A 169 -5.22 -0.74 11.91
N THR A 170 -4.41 -1.77 12.13
CA THR A 170 -3.77 -2.59 11.10
C THR A 170 -4.84 -3.44 10.43
N VAL A 171 -4.80 -3.52 9.10
CA VAL A 171 -5.71 -4.38 8.34
C VAL A 171 -5.09 -5.75 8.15
N GLY A 172 -5.80 -6.80 8.53
CA GLY A 172 -5.33 -8.18 8.44
C GLY A 172 -6.12 -8.99 7.42
N PHE A 173 -5.47 -9.47 6.36
CA PHE A 173 -6.02 -10.50 5.45
C PHE A 173 -4.94 -11.05 4.51
N VAL A 174 -5.22 -12.19 3.88
CA VAL A 174 -4.35 -12.77 2.84
C VAL A 174 -4.80 -12.30 1.46
N LEU A 175 -3.83 -11.97 0.61
CA LEU A 175 -4.05 -11.57 -0.77
C LEU A 175 -4.52 -12.74 -1.66
N LYS A 176 -5.39 -12.45 -2.63
CA LYS A 176 -5.88 -13.42 -3.63
C LYS A 176 -4.74 -13.97 -4.48
N THR A 177 -4.92 -15.20 -4.97
CA THR A 177 -3.97 -15.85 -5.86
C THR A 177 -3.96 -15.22 -7.25
N GLY A 178 -2.83 -15.28 -7.93
CA GLY A 178 -2.72 -14.90 -9.33
C GLY A 178 -1.32 -14.44 -9.73
N PRO A 179 -1.09 -14.26 -11.04
CA PRO A 179 0.17 -13.72 -11.54
C PRO A 179 0.36 -12.29 -11.06
N VAL A 180 1.60 -11.94 -10.73
CA VAL A 180 1.96 -10.60 -10.27
C VAL A 180 3.27 -10.14 -10.88
N THR A 181 3.38 -8.84 -11.03
CA THR A 181 4.63 -8.15 -11.28
C THR A 181 4.94 -7.32 -10.04
N ILE A 182 6.15 -7.45 -9.52
CA ILE A 182 6.67 -6.68 -8.39
C ILE A 182 7.61 -5.63 -8.96
N MET A 183 7.43 -4.38 -8.54
CA MET A 183 8.24 -3.25 -8.99
C MET A 183 8.65 -2.35 -7.83
N ARG A 184 9.89 -1.86 -7.84
CA ARG A 184 10.28 -0.66 -7.07
C ARG A 184 10.86 0.38 -8.00
N VAL A 185 10.11 1.47 -8.22
CA VAL A 185 10.67 2.71 -8.77
C VAL A 185 11.53 3.35 -7.68
N ASP A 186 12.75 3.76 -8.02
CA ASP A 186 13.70 4.29 -7.06
C ASP A 186 14.53 5.41 -7.68
N TYR A 187 14.93 6.38 -6.87
CA TYR A 187 15.85 7.45 -7.27
C TYR A 187 17.06 7.45 -6.35
N ALA A 188 18.21 7.05 -6.90
CA ALA A 188 19.45 6.98 -6.14
C ALA A 188 20.61 7.51 -6.98
N ARG A 189 21.52 8.24 -6.33
CA ARG A 189 22.78 8.71 -6.95
C ARG A 189 22.55 9.50 -8.25
N GLY A 190 21.49 10.30 -8.29
CA GLY A 190 21.16 11.15 -9.43
C GLY A 190 20.44 10.44 -10.58
N LYS A 191 20.06 9.16 -10.42
CA LYS A 191 19.45 8.35 -11.48
C LYS A 191 18.19 7.66 -11.00
N TRP A 192 17.21 7.62 -11.90
CA TRP A 192 16.04 6.77 -11.76
C TRP A 192 16.36 5.34 -12.20
N ARG A 193 15.79 4.39 -11.47
CA ARG A 193 15.96 2.97 -11.72
C ARG A 193 14.73 2.20 -11.26
N ILE A 194 14.59 0.99 -11.78
CA ILE A 194 13.49 0.09 -11.47
C ILE A 194 14.07 -1.25 -11.03
N PHE A 195 13.65 -1.74 -9.87
CA PHE A 195 13.71 -3.18 -9.58
C PHE A 195 12.44 -3.83 -10.12
N LEU A 196 12.55 -4.98 -10.79
CA LEU A 196 11.45 -5.67 -11.44
C LEU A 196 11.54 -7.18 -11.21
N GLN A 197 10.46 -7.79 -10.75
CA GLN A 197 10.40 -9.23 -10.51
C GLN A 197 9.01 -9.79 -10.83
N GLU A 198 8.95 -10.84 -11.65
CA GLU A 198 7.71 -11.59 -11.88
C GLU A 198 7.48 -12.63 -10.81
N GLY A 199 6.21 -12.93 -10.50
CA GLY A 199 5.88 -14.00 -9.59
C GLY A 199 4.41 -14.40 -9.64
N GLU A 200 4.01 -15.25 -8.72
CA GLU A 200 2.63 -15.69 -8.55
C GLU A 200 2.27 -15.70 -7.06
N VAL A 201 1.19 -15.01 -6.69
CA VAL A 201 0.63 -15.14 -5.34
C VAL A 201 -0.01 -16.52 -5.24
N VAL A 202 0.46 -17.31 -4.28
CA VAL A 202 -0.03 -18.68 -4.03
C VAL A 202 -0.83 -18.75 -2.73
N PRO A 203 -1.72 -19.74 -2.55
CA PRO A 203 -2.52 -19.85 -1.34
C PRO A 203 -1.66 -19.94 -0.06
N MET A 204 -2.13 -19.30 1.02
CA MET A 204 -1.58 -19.45 2.36
C MET A 204 -2.65 -19.18 3.43
N GLU A 205 -2.44 -19.71 4.64
CA GLU A 205 -3.33 -19.48 5.76
C GLU A 205 -3.11 -18.11 6.43
N LYS A 206 -4.15 -17.60 7.10
CA LYS A 206 -4.05 -16.34 7.84
C LYS A 206 -3.37 -16.52 9.21
N GLU A 207 -2.05 -16.54 9.25
CA GLU A 207 -1.25 -16.70 10.48
C GLU A 207 -0.75 -15.38 11.13
N LEU A 208 -0.76 -14.26 10.40
CA LEU A 208 -0.17 -12.99 10.83
C LEU A 208 -1.21 -11.86 10.91
N LYS A 209 -0.84 -10.78 11.61
CA LYS A 209 -1.53 -9.48 11.53
C LYS A 209 -0.93 -8.67 10.38
N GLY A 210 -1.69 -7.77 9.78
CA GLY A 210 -1.28 -7.08 8.55
C GLY A 210 -1.77 -7.79 7.29
N THR A 211 -1.63 -7.12 6.16
CA THR A 211 -1.94 -7.71 4.85
C THR A 211 -0.68 -8.33 4.27
N TYR A 212 -0.80 -9.53 3.71
CA TYR A 212 0.36 -10.22 3.17
C TYR A 212 0.00 -11.24 2.07
N ALA A 213 1.05 -11.63 1.34
CA ALA A 213 1.03 -12.65 0.32
C ALA A 213 2.27 -13.53 0.44
N ARG A 214 2.08 -14.83 0.19
CA ARG A 214 3.16 -15.73 -0.23
C ARG A 214 3.29 -15.60 -1.74
N VAL A 215 4.43 -15.13 -2.20
CA VAL A 215 4.71 -14.94 -3.63
C VAL A 215 5.78 -15.92 -4.08
N LYS A 216 5.42 -16.76 -5.04
CA LYS A 216 6.33 -17.69 -5.69
C LYS A 216 7.14 -16.96 -6.76
N VAL A 217 8.46 -17.10 -6.72
CA VAL A 217 9.44 -16.53 -7.65
C VAL A 217 10.45 -17.60 -8.07
N LYS A 218 11.29 -17.31 -9.07
CA LYS A 218 12.31 -18.27 -9.54
C LYS A 218 13.39 -18.58 -8.49
N SER A 219 13.76 -17.58 -7.69
CA SER A 219 14.74 -17.71 -6.60
C SER A 219 14.51 -16.58 -5.61
N SER A 220 14.09 -16.91 -4.39
CA SER A 220 13.81 -15.94 -3.33
C SER A 220 15.10 -15.25 -2.85
N ILE A 221 16.19 -16.01 -2.77
CA ILE A 221 17.52 -15.50 -2.40
C ILE A 221 18.01 -14.49 -3.43
N ASP A 222 17.86 -14.79 -4.72
CA ASP A 222 18.30 -13.91 -5.80
C ASP A 222 17.56 -12.57 -5.77
N VAL A 223 16.25 -12.58 -5.53
CA VAL A 223 15.44 -11.35 -5.34
C VAL A 223 15.97 -10.49 -4.21
N VAL A 224 16.16 -11.08 -3.03
CA VAL A 224 16.63 -10.34 -1.85
C VAL A 224 18.07 -9.84 -2.04
N GLU A 225 18.95 -10.65 -2.64
CA GLU A 225 20.31 -10.24 -2.95
C GLU A 225 20.34 -9.07 -3.93
N LYS A 226 19.50 -9.06 -4.97
CA LYS A 226 19.39 -7.95 -5.93
C LYS A 226 18.95 -6.67 -5.26
N LEU A 227 17.93 -6.72 -4.40
CA LEU A 227 17.47 -5.55 -3.64
C LEU A 227 18.60 -4.98 -2.78
N ILE A 228 19.28 -5.84 -2.00
CA ILE A 228 20.34 -5.41 -1.06
C ILE A 228 21.61 -4.94 -1.78
N LYS A 229 22.15 -5.74 -2.70
CA LYS A 229 23.43 -5.45 -3.38
C LYS A 229 23.35 -4.20 -4.25
N ASN A 230 22.17 -3.93 -4.83
CA ASN A 230 21.94 -2.70 -5.59
C ASN A 230 21.44 -1.56 -4.70
N GLY A 231 21.06 -1.83 -3.44
CA GLY A 231 20.67 -0.82 -2.46
C GLY A 231 19.32 -0.18 -2.77
N PHE A 232 18.34 -0.96 -3.21
CA PHE A 232 16.95 -0.51 -3.35
C PHE A 232 16.32 -0.33 -1.96
N ALA A 233 15.30 0.54 -1.88
CA ALA A 233 14.47 0.65 -0.69
C ALA A 233 13.75 -0.68 -0.39
N HIS A 234 13.32 -0.85 0.86
CA HIS A 234 12.70 -2.06 1.38
C HIS A 234 11.27 -2.29 0.84
N HIS A 235 10.53 -1.21 0.59
CA HIS A 235 9.22 -1.30 -0.03
C HIS A 235 9.30 -1.65 -1.52
N VAL A 236 8.42 -2.56 -1.94
CA VAL A 236 8.10 -2.89 -3.32
C VAL A 236 6.60 -2.74 -3.55
N VAL A 237 6.20 -2.55 -4.80
CA VAL A 237 4.79 -2.52 -5.21
C VAL A 237 4.49 -3.79 -5.97
N LEU A 238 3.57 -4.59 -5.47
CA LEU A 238 2.98 -5.72 -6.17
C LEU A 238 1.78 -5.21 -6.99
N GLY A 239 1.75 -5.49 -8.29
CA GLY A 239 0.60 -5.29 -9.16
C GLY A 239 0.12 -6.62 -9.74
N TYR A 240 -1.20 -6.88 -9.70
CA TYR A 240 -1.80 -8.10 -10.24
C TYR A 240 -1.80 -8.12 -11.77
N GLY A 241 -1.07 -9.06 -12.35
CA GLY A 241 -0.90 -9.25 -13.80
C GLY A 241 0.56 -9.31 -14.23
N ASN A 242 0.77 -9.50 -15.54
CA ASN A 242 2.08 -9.56 -16.17
C ASN A 242 2.34 -8.23 -16.89
N TYR A 243 3.18 -7.39 -16.29
CA TYR A 243 3.45 -6.02 -16.77
C TYR A 243 4.94 -5.76 -17.03
N SER A 244 5.80 -6.78 -16.92
CA SER A 244 7.25 -6.62 -17.06
C SER A 244 7.65 -5.96 -18.37
N GLU A 245 7.11 -6.41 -19.49
CA GLU A 245 7.48 -5.89 -20.81
C GLU A 245 7.08 -4.41 -20.97
N VAL A 246 5.89 -4.01 -20.51
CA VAL A 246 5.47 -2.60 -20.59
C VAL A 246 6.30 -1.71 -19.65
N ILE A 247 6.69 -2.22 -18.47
CA ILE A 247 7.57 -1.50 -17.54
C ILE A 247 8.99 -1.36 -18.12
N LYS A 248 9.51 -2.38 -18.81
CA LYS A 248 10.80 -2.31 -19.50
C LYS A 248 10.80 -1.30 -20.64
N GLU A 249 9.71 -1.25 -21.43
CA GLU A 249 9.57 -0.24 -22.48
C GLU A 249 9.49 1.19 -21.90
N LEU A 250 8.79 1.38 -20.77
CA LEU A 250 8.83 2.65 -20.03
C LEU A 250 10.26 3.00 -19.62
N ALA A 251 10.99 2.08 -18.99
CA ALA A 251 12.35 2.31 -18.55
C ALA A 251 13.27 2.69 -19.72
N LYS A 252 13.13 2.00 -20.87
CA LYS A 252 13.87 2.30 -22.10
C LYS A 252 13.58 3.70 -22.64
N ILE A 253 12.30 4.11 -22.71
CA ILE A 253 11.90 5.46 -23.14
C ILE A 253 12.50 6.53 -22.22
N LYS A 254 12.54 6.25 -20.91
CA LYS A 254 13.06 7.17 -19.90
C LYS A 254 14.57 7.08 -19.68
N ASN A 255 15.25 6.13 -20.34
CA ASN A 255 16.65 5.78 -20.10
C ASN A 255 16.95 5.48 -18.62
N TRP A 256 16.08 4.68 -18.00
CA TRP A 256 16.20 4.22 -16.62
C TRP A 256 16.81 2.82 -16.59
N GLU A 257 17.64 2.58 -15.57
CA GLU A 257 18.20 1.26 -15.32
C GLU A 257 17.10 0.31 -14.81
N VAL A 258 17.11 -0.94 -15.30
CA VAL A 258 16.24 -2.01 -14.79
C VAL A 258 17.12 -3.09 -14.19
N VAL A 259 16.83 -3.47 -12.94
CA VAL A 259 17.43 -4.59 -12.24
C VAL A 259 16.38 -5.68 -12.11
N GLU A 260 16.61 -6.81 -12.79
CA GLU A 260 15.75 -8.00 -12.81
C GLU A 260 16.42 -9.16 -12.12
#